data_AF-A0A832H5W5-F1
#
_entry.id   AF-A0A832H5W5-F1
#
_cell.length_a   1.000
_cell.length_b   1.000
_cell.length_c   1.000
_cell.angle_alpha   90.00
_cell.angle_beta   90.00
_cell.angle_gamma   90.00
#
_symmetry.space_group_name_H-M   'P 1'
#
loop_
_entity.id
_entity.type
_entity.pdbx_description
1 polymer ?
#
loop_
_entity_poly.entity_id
_entity_poly.type
_entity_poly.pdbx_seq_one_letter_code
_entity_poly.pdbx_strand_id
1 'polypeptide(L)'
;GVLVIHAWWGLNDFFKSICDRFALEGFVAAAPDLFEGQTAATIAGAKRLRAKPKREPTYKTLFCAVEQLCDHLAIKGSQPAVFHCTPQRG
;
A
#
# COMPACT_ATOMS: atom_id res chain seq x y z
N GLY A 1 11.41 -7.11 4.24
CA GLY A 1 10.68 -5.83 4.30
C GLY A 1 9.19 -6.10 4.31
N VAL A 2 8.41 -5.04 4.40
CA VAL A 2 6.95 -5.07 4.57
C VAL A 2 6.31 -4.29 3.44
N LEU A 3 5.40 -4.93 2.71
CA LEU A 3 4.55 -4.28 1.72
C LEU A 3 3.22 -3.91 2.40
N VAL A 4 2.92 -2.60 2.46
CA VAL A 4 1.68 -2.09 3.03
C VAL A 4 0.70 -1.78 1.90
N ILE A 5 -0.36 -2.58 1.82
CA ILE A 5 -1.44 -2.39 0.84
C ILE A 5 -2.56 -1.60 1.50
N HIS A 6 -2.77 -0.37 1.00
CA HIS A 6 -3.82 0.49 1.51
C HIS A 6 -5.21 -0.04 1.16
N ALA A 7 -6.22 0.40 1.91
CA ALA A 7 -7.59 0.00 1.69
C ALA A 7 -8.21 0.64 0.43
N TRP A 8 -9.43 0.23 0.11
CA TRP A 8 -10.24 0.71 -1.02
C TRP A 8 -10.56 2.22 -1.02
N TRP A 9 -10.25 2.93 0.07
CA TRP A 9 -10.36 4.39 0.18
C TRP A 9 -9.03 5.14 -0.04
N GLY A 10 -7.95 4.43 -0.36
CA GLY A 10 -6.66 5.01 -0.75
C GLY A 10 -5.62 5.16 0.35
N LEU A 11 -4.44 5.59 -0.08
CA LEU A 11 -3.24 5.74 0.75
C LEU A 11 -3.27 7.03 1.56
N ASN A 12 -3.82 6.97 2.78
CA ASN A 12 -3.88 8.09 3.71
C ASN A 12 -2.69 8.11 4.70
N ASP A 13 -2.60 9.16 5.51
CA ASP A 13 -1.52 9.33 6.49
C ASP A 13 -1.48 8.23 7.56
N PHE A 14 -2.58 7.52 7.79
CA PHE A 14 -2.60 6.33 8.64
C PHE A 14 -1.66 5.23 8.09
N PHE A 15 -1.70 4.95 6.78
CA PHE A 15 -0.79 3.96 6.19
C PHE A 15 0.66 4.43 6.20
N LYS A 16 0.91 5.74 6.05
CA LYS A 16 2.25 6.32 6.21
C LYS A 16 2.77 6.11 7.63
N SER A 17 1.96 6.39 8.65
CA SER A 17 2.30 6.15 10.05
C SER A 17 2.59 4.67 10.35
N ILE A 18 1.89 3.74 9.69
CA ILE A 18 2.19 2.30 9.77
C ILE A 18 3.57 1.99 9.16
N CYS A 19 3.89 2.54 7.99
CA CYS A 19 5.23 2.41 7.40
C CYS A 19 6.32 3.01 8.30
N ASP A 20 6.08 4.18 8.87
CA ASP A 20 7.02 4.83 9.79
C ASP A 20 7.26 3.97 11.03
N ARG A 21 6.21 3.34 11.56
CA ARG A 21 6.34 2.40 12.68
C ARG A 21 7.17 1.17 12.30
N PHE A 22 6.95 0.60 11.12
CA PHE A 22 7.79 -0.51 10.64
C PHE A 22 9.25 -0.08 10.46
N ALA A 23 9.50 1.13 9.95
CA ALA A 23 10.84 1.67 9.83
C ALA A 23 11.53 1.85 11.18
N LEU A 24 10.80 2.31 12.21
CA LEU A 24 11.30 2.42 13.58
C LEU A 24 11.67 1.06 14.20
N GLU A 25 10.93 0.01 13.85
CA GLU A 25 11.21 -1.37 14.26
C GLU A 25 12.34 -2.02 13.43
N GLY A 26 12.98 -1.28 12.51
CA GLY A 26 14.09 -1.76 11.69
C GLY A 26 13.67 -2.51 10.42
N PHE A 27 12.40 -2.43 10.01
CA PHE A 27 11.91 -3.03 8.77
C PHE A 27 11.84 -2.01 7.64
N VAL A 28 12.27 -2.39 6.44
CA VAL A 28 11.98 -1.61 5.23
C VAL A 28 10.52 -1.78 4.87
N ALA A 29 9.72 -0.72 4.92
CA ALA A 29 8.31 -0.72 4.55
C ALA A 29 8.05 0.11 3.28
N ALA A 30 7.25 -0.44 2.35
CA ALA A 30 6.84 0.24 1.14
C ALA A 30 5.31 0.23 1.02
N ALA A 31 4.72 1.39 0.73
CA ALA A 31 3.29 1.54 0.48
C ALA A 31 3.07 2.08 -0.93
N PRO A 32 2.85 1.19 -1.94
CA PRO A 32 2.55 1.65 -3.29
C PRO A 32 1.20 2.34 -3.35
N ASP A 33 1.17 3.48 -4.02
CA ASP A 33 -0.06 4.22 -4.25
C ASP A 33 -0.83 3.64 -5.45
N LEU A 34 -1.94 2.96 -5.16
CA LEU A 34 -2.77 2.36 -6.18
C LEU A 34 -3.84 3.32 -6.73
N PHE A 35 -3.97 4.53 -6.18
CA PHE A 35 -4.97 5.51 -6.60
C PHE A 35 -4.37 6.83 -7.10
N GLU A 36 -3.08 6.85 -7.40
CA GLU A 36 -2.38 7.98 -8.02
C GLU A 36 -2.50 9.27 -7.17
N GLY A 37 -2.30 9.17 -5.86
CA GLY A 37 -2.32 10.27 -4.90
C GLY A 37 -3.69 10.55 -4.29
N GLN A 38 -4.73 9.85 -4.74
CA GLN A 38 -6.09 10.13 -4.33
C GLN A 38 -6.50 9.29 -3.11
N THR A 39 -7.15 9.96 -2.16
CA THR A 39 -7.76 9.33 -0.99
C THR A 39 -9.21 9.76 -0.85
N ALA A 40 -10.00 8.94 -0.18
CA ALA A 40 -11.38 9.21 0.10
C ALA A 40 -11.65 9.16 1.61
N ALA A 41 -12.20 10.25 2.15
CA ALA A 41 -12.65 10.31 3.54
C ALA A 41 -14.09 9.77 3.74
N THR A 42 -14.81 9.51 2.65
CA THR A 42 -16.22 9.05 2.69
C THR A 42 -16.40 7.77 1.90
N ILE A 43 -17.37 6.94 2.31
CA ILE A 43 -17.77 5.72 1.58
C ILE A 43 -18.12 6.04 0.13
N ALA A 44 -18.87 7.13 -0.10
CA ALA A 44 -19.24 7.57 -1.44
C ALA A 44 -18.01 7.99 -2.27
N GLY A 45 -17.05 8.68 -1.65
CA GLY A 45 -15.76 9.01 -2.26
C GLY A 45 -14.96 7.76 -2.62
N ALA A 46 -14.90 6.77 -1.72
CA ALA A 46 -14.15 5.53 -1.93
C ALA A 46 -14.74 4.68 -3.06
N LYS A 47 -16.09 4.62 -3.14
CA LYS A 47 -16.78 3.97 -4.27
C LYS A 47 -16.43 4.62 -5.60
N ARG A 48 -16.46 5.96 -5.67
CA ARG A 48 -16.07 6.71 -6.88
C ARG A 48 -14.61 6.49 -7.24
N LEU A 49 -13.74 6.47 -6.23
CA LEU A 49 -12.32 6.28 -6.42
C LEU A 49 -12.00 4.89 -6.99
N ARG A 50 -12.67 3.85 -6.49
CA ARG A 50 -12.57 2.49 -7.02
C ARG A 50 -13.13 2.35 -8.43
N ALA A 51 -14.16 3.11 -8.77
CA ALA A 51 -14.79 3.09 -10.08
C ALA A 51 -13.99 3.88 -11.14
N LYS A 52 -13.04 4.74 -10.71
CA LYS A 52 -12.24 5.56 -11.61
C LYS A 52 -11.31 4.65 -12.44
N PRO A 53 -11.31 4.77 -13.78
CA PRO A 53 -10.37 4.04 -14.61
C PRO A 53 -8.95 4.50 -14.27
N LYS A 54 -8.08 3.53 -14.01
CA LYS A 54 -6.66 3.77 -13.74
C LYS A 54 -5.87 3.73 -15.04
N ARG A 55 -4.85 4.57 -15.15
CA ARG A 55 -3.97 4.56 -16.33
C ARG A 55 -3.15 3.29 -16.40
N GLU A 56 -2.69 2.82 -15.24
CA GLU A 56 -1.89 1.62 -15.12
C GLU A 56 -2.65 0.56 -14.31
N PRO A 57 -2.60 -0.73 -14.69
CA PRO A 57 -3.29 -1.75 -13.93
C PRO A 57 -2.71 -1.86 -12.52
N THR A 58 -3.59 -1.89 -11.52
CA THR A 58 -3.22 -1.97 -10.08
C THR A 58 -2.18 -3.07 -9.78
N TYR A 59 -2.31 -4.23 -10.43
CA TYR A 59 -1.39 -5.35 -10.22
C TYR A 59 0.04 -5.04 -10.66
N LYS A 60 0.23 -4.19 -11.67
CA LYS A 60 1.55 -3.83 -12.19
C LYS A 60 2.29 -2.92 -11.22
N THR A 61 1.59 -1.95 -10.64
CA THR A 61 2.11 -1.11 -9.55
C THR A 61 2.49 -1.96 -8.33
N LEU A 62 1.65 -2.94 -7.97
CA LEU A 62 1.96 -3.87 -6.88
C LEU A 62 3.20 -4.71 -7.18
N PHE A 63 3.31 -5.25 -8.39
CA PHE A 63 4.43 -6.10 -8.78
C PHE A 63 5.76 -5.33 -8.78
N CYS A 64 5.75 -4.13 -9.36
CA CYS A 64 6.92 -3.26 -9.37
C CYS A 64 7.35 -2.88 -7.94
N ALA A 65 6.41 -2.62 -7.04
CA ALA A 65 6.72 -2.35 -5.64
C ALA A 65 7.31 -3.56 -4.92
N VAL A 66 6.85 -4.78 -5.23
CA VAL A 66 7.45 -6.02 -4.70
C VAL A 66 8.87 -6.19 -5.22
N GLU A 67 9.10 -6.01 -6.52
CA GLU A 67 10.44 -6.10 -7.12
C GLU A 67 11.40 -5.09 -6.49
N GLN A 68 11.00 -3.82 -6.41
CA GLN A 68 11.81 -2.78 -5.76
C GLN A 68 12.14 -3.10 -4.30
N LEU A 69 11.18 -3.70 -3.59
CA LEU A 69 11.38 -4.12 -2.21
C LEU A 69 12.37 -5.28 -2.16
N CYS A 70 12.19 -6.32 -2.99
CA CYS A 70 13.11 -7.46 -3.07
C CYS A 70 14.55 -7.08 -3.47
N ASP A 71 14.72 -6.10 -4.36
CA ASP A 71 16.03 -5.59 -4.78
C ASP A 71 16.69 -4.72 -3.71
N HIS A 72 15.95 -4.31 -2.68
CA HIS A 72 16.50 -3.48 -1.62
C HIS A 72 17.48 -4.31 -0.76
N LEU A 73 18.77 -3.97 -0.84
CA LEU A 73 19.90 -4.65 -0.18
C LEU A 73 19.71 -4.91 1.32
N ALA A 74 18.86 -4.14 2.00
CA ALA A 74 18.56 -4.30 3.43
C ALA A 74 17.57 -5.44 3.75
N ILE A 75 16.98 -6.11 2.76
CA ILE A 75 16.01 -7.18 3.00
C ILE A 75 16.70 -8.54 3.00
N LYS A 76 16.75 -9.19 4.17
CA LYS A 76 17.10 -10.61 4.27
C LYS A 76 15.87 -11.46 3.92
N GLY A 77 15.84 -12.03 2.72
CA GLY A 77 14.83 -12.99 2.26
C GLY A 77 14.10 -12.59 0.98
N SER A 78 13.53 -13.58 0.28
CA SER A 78 12.92 -13.39 -1.05
C SER A 78 11.43 -13.00 -1.04
N GLN A 79 10.78 -12.91 0.13
CA GLN A 79 9.35 -12.63 0.21
C GLN A 79 9.06 -11.50 1.20
N PRO A 80 8.42 -10.40 0.76
CA PRO A 80 7.93 -9.37 1.67
C PRO A 80 6.79 -9.88 2.54
N ALA A 81 6.73 -9.42 3.80
CA ALA A 81 5.50 -9.54 4.58
C ALA A 81 4.44 -8.58 4.02
N VAL A 82 3.20 -9.04 3.83
CA VAL A 82 2.11 -8.21 3.30
C VAL A 82 1.18 -7.78 4.43
N PHE A 83 1.06 -6.47 4.64
CA PHE A 83 0.09 -5.88 5.55
C PHE A 83 -1.06 -5.29 4.74
N HIS A 84 -2.28 -5.77 4.94
CA HIS A 84 -3.48 -5.25 4.28
C HIS A 84 -4.54 -4.90 5.33
N CYS A 85 -5.16 -3.73 5.18
CA CYS A 85 -6.26 -3.34 6.05
C CYS A 85 -7.57 -3.93 5.49
N THR A 86 -8.09 -4.97 6.14
CA THR A 86 -9.45 -5.44 5.90
C THR A 86 -10.44 -4.51 6.59
N PRO A 87 -11.54 -4.11 5.92
CA PRO A 87 -12.60 -3.40 6.61
C PRO A 87 -13.15 -4.33 7.70
N GLN A 88 -13.18 -3.84 8.95
CA GLN A 88 -13.95 -4.51 9.99
C GLN A 88 -15.39 -4.57 9.51
N ARG A 89 -15.93 -5.78 9.35
CA ARG A 89 -17.37 -5.98 9.17
C ARG A 89 -18.03 -5.45 10.45
N GLY A 90 -18.56 -4.24 10.38
CA GLY A 90 -19.63 -3.78 11.27
C GLY A 90 -20.95 -4.33 10.77
#